data_AF-A0AAW8W1V3-F1
#
_entry.id   AF-A0AAW8W1V3-F1
#
_cell.length_a   1.000
_cell.length_b   1.000
_cell.length_c   1.000
_cell.angle_alpha   90.00
_cell.angle_beta   90.00
_cell.angle_gamma   90.00
#
_symmetry.space_group_name_H-M   'P 1'
#
loop_
_entity.id
_entity.type
_entity.pdbx_description
1 polymer ?
#
loop_
_entity_poly.entity_id
_entity_poly.type
_entity_poly.pdbx_seq_one_letter_code
_entity_poly.pdbx_strand_id
1 'polypeptide(L)' 'MKIKTFNQGWQEDSEEFDSRVNDFIKDKQVVQITTNETVSDISDLTHSLTVLYKENKND' A
#
# COMPACT_ATOMS: atom_id res chain seq x y z
N MET A 1 -6.83 11.03 11.61
CA MET A 1 -6.61 10.38 10.30
C MET A 1 -5.16 9.96 10.25
N LYS A 2 -4.86 8.79 9.69
CA LYS A 2 -3.50 8.28 9.51
C LYS A 2 -3.28 7.86 8.06
N ILE A 3 -2.01 7.88 7.65
CA ILE A 3 -1.58 7.50 6.31
C ILE A 3 -0.55 6.37 6.46
N LYS A 4 -0.65 5.35 5.58
CA LYS A 4 0.38 4.33 5.41
C LYS A 4 0.67 4.14 3.93
N THR A 5 1.94 4.13 3.55
CA THR A 5 2.39 3.87 2.18
C THR A 5 3.08 2.52 2.14
N PHE A 6 2.72 1.72 1.14
CA PHE A 6 3.31 0.45 0.79
C PHE A 6 4.07 0.63 -0.51
N ASN A 7 5.31 0.14 -0.55
CA ASN A 7 6.08 0.04 -1.79
C ASN A 7 6.23 -1.44 -2.13
N GLN A 8 6.01 -1.79 -3.40
CA GLN A 8 6.32 -3.11 -3.91
C GLN A 8 7.84 -3.27 -3.88
N GLY A 9 8.29 -4.34 -3.23
CA GLY A 9 9.70 -4.70 -3.15
C GLY A 9 10.27 -5.05 -4.51
N TRP A 10 11.59 -4.91 -4.65
CA TRP A 10 12.28 -5.38 -5.84
C TRP A 10 12.10 -6.90 -5.99
N GLN A 11 11.57 -7.33 -7.14
CA GLN A 11 11.18 -8.73 -7.43
C GLN A 11 10.05 -9.30 -6.55
N GLU A 12 9.36 -8.47 -5.77
CA GLU A 12 8.18 -8.92 -5.03
C GLU A 12 7.03 -9.23 -6.02
N ASP A 13 6.39 -10.38 -5.87
CA ASP A 13 5.20 -10.70 -6.64
C ASP A 13 4.04 -9.77 -6.24
N SER A 14 3.25 -9.38 -7.23
CA SER A 14 1.96 -8.72 -7.04
C SER A 14 1.10 -9.38 -5.95
N GLU A 15 1.04 -10.73 -5.89
CA GLU A 15 0.23 -11.43 -4.89
C GLU A 15 0.75 -11.20 -3.45
N GLU A 16 2.08 -11.15 -3.27
CA GLU A 16 2.70 -10.88 -1.97
C GLU A 16 2.46 -9.43 -1.54
N PHE A 17 2.60 -8.49 -2.47
CA PHE A 17 2.30 -7.08 -2.22
C PHE A 17 0.84 -6.87 -1.82
N ASP A 18 -0.08 -7.43 -2.61
CA ASP A 18 -1.51 -7.33 -2.38
C ASP A 18 -1.92 -7.98 -1.06
N SER A 19 -1.34 -9.12 -0.71
CA SER A 19 -1.58 -9.80 0.56
C SER A 19 -1.27 -8.89 1.76
N ARG A 20 -0.11 -8.21 1.75
CA ARG A 20 0.29 -7.29 2.85
C ARG A 20 -0.59 -6.04 2.93
N VAL A 21 -1.03 -5.52 1.79
CA VAL A 21 -1.98 -4.40 1.74
C VAL A 21 -3.34 -4.86 2.30
N ASN A 22 -3.85 -6.00 1.84
CA ASN A 22 -5.12 -6.58 2.26
C ASN A 22 -5.13 -6.88 3.77
N ASP A 23 -4.06 -7.47 4.28
CA ASP A 23 -3.89 -7.73 5.71
C ASP A 23 -3.90 -6.46 6.56
N PHE A 24 -3.39 -5.35 6.01
CA PHE A 24 -3.43 -4.08 6.72
C PHE A 24 -4.82 -3.44 6.70
N ILE A 25 -5.52 -3.46 5.56
CA ILE A 25 -6.78 -2.74 5.42
C ILE A 25 -7.97 -3.49 6.03
N LYS A 26 -7.88 -4.82 6.22
CA LYS A 26 -9.00 -5.65 6.72
C LYS A 26 -9.58 -5.16 8.06
N ASP A 27 -8.73 -4.62 8.93
CA ASP A 27 -9.12 -4.17 10.29
C ASP A 27 -9.17 -2.64 10.41
N LYS A 28 -9.06 -1.90 9.30
CA LYS A 28 -8.97 -0.44 9.30
C LYS A 28 -10.16 0.18 8.57
N GLN A 29 -10.70 1.26 9.13
CA GLN A 29 -11.67 2.08 8.42
C GLN A 29 -10.95 2.92 7.35
N VAL A 30 -10.79 2.33 6.17
CA VAL A 30 -10.18 2.98 5.00
C VAL A 30 -11.10 4.08 4.48
N VAL A 31 -10.51 5.24 4.20
CA VAL A 31 -11.18 6.39 3.62
C VAL A 31 -10.80 6.57 2.16
N GLN A 32 -9.53 6.36 1.83
CA GLN A 32 -9.03 6.49 0.47
C GLN A 32 -7.82 5.59 0.26
N ILE A 33 -7.73 5.05 -0.96
CA ILE A 33 -6.55 4.36 -1.47
C ILE A 33 -6.07 5.14 -2.70
N THR A 34 -4.77 5.34 -2.81
CA THR A 34 -4.15 5.99 -3.96
C THR A 34 -2.95 5.17 -4.40
N THR A 35 -2.95 4.77 -5.67
CA THR A 35 -1.86 4.03 -6.30
C THR A 35 -0.98 4.99 -7.08
N ASN A 36 0.33 4.77 -7.03
CA ASN A 36 1.30 5.46 -7.86
C ASN A 36 2.24 4.43 -8.46
N GLU A 37 2.44 4.54 -9.76
CA GLU A 37 3.41 3.75 -10.52
C GLU A 37 4.55 4.68 -10.91
N THR A 38 5.77 4.31 -10.54
CA THR A 38 6.98 5.00 -11.01
C THR A 38 7.69 4.09 -12.00
N VAL A 39 7.81 4.55 -13.24
CA VAL A 39 8.64 3.92 -14.26
C VAL A 39 9.99 4.63 -14.22
N SER A 40 11.05 3.92 -13.80
CA SER A 40 12.42 4.39 -13.92
C SER A 40 13.03 3.88 -15.23
N ASP A 41 13.95 4.65 -15.82
CA ASP A 41 14.70 4.29 -17.04
C ASP A 41 15.49 2.97 -16.90
N ILE A 42 15.66 2.50 -15.65
CA ILE A 42 16.36 1.27 -15.28
C ILE A 42 15.34 0.16 -14.96
N SER A 43 14.36 -0.09 -15.81
CA SER A 43 13.47 -1.28 -15.80
C SER A 43 12.68 -1.60 -14.50
N ASP A 44 12.88 -0.85 -13.43
CA ASP A 44 12.34 -1.14 -12.11
C ASP A 44 11.02 -0.37 -11.97
N LEU A 45 9.93 -1.06 -12.31
CA LEU A 45 8.58 -0.62 -12.00
C LEU A 45 8.41 -0.63 -10.48
N THR A 46 8.34 0.56 -9.89
CA THR A 46 8.02 0.68 -8.46
C THR A 46 6.53 0.98 -8.33
N HIS A 47 5.73 -0.02 -7.96
CA HIS A 47 4.36 0.20 -7.53
C HIS A 47 4.35 0.66 -6.08
N SER A 48 3.56 1.69 -5.80
CA SER A 48 3.29 2.10 -4.43
C SER A 48 1.81 2.35 -4.22
N LEU A 49 1.35 2.11 -3.01
CA LEU A 49 -0.04 2.25 -2.60
C LEU A 49 -0.09 2.97 -1.27
N THR A 50 -0.78 4.10 -1.24
CA THR A 50 -1.00 4.90 -0.03
C THR A 50 -2.43 4.74 0.45
N VAL A 51 -2.60 4.34 1.70
CA VAL A 51 -3.88 4.18 2.39
C VAL A 51 -4.07 5.31 3.38
N LEU A 52 -5.15 6.07 3.23
CA LEU A 52 -5.67 7.00 4.24
C LEU A 52 -6.75 6.28 5.05
N TYR A 53 -6.57 6.18 6.37
CA TYR A 53 -7.46 5.44 7.25
C TYR A 53 -7.75 6.19 8.55
N LYS A 54 -8.86 5.84 9.21
CA LYS A 54 -9.15 6.31 10.58
C LYS A 54 -8.48 5.39 11.58
N GLU A 55 -7.96 6.00 12.63
CA GLU A 55 -7.41 5.28 13.78
C GLU A 55 -8.60 4.72 14.58
N ASN A 56 -8.62 3.42 14.80
CA ASN A 56 -9.63 2.83 15.68
C ASN A 56 -9.37 3.36 17.09
N LYS A 57 -10.40 3.78 17.82
CA LYS A 57 -10.29 4.34 19.17
C LYS A 57 -9.72 3.37 20.24
N ASN A 58 -9.34 2.17 19.84
CA ASN A 58 -8.92 1.07 20.72
C ASN A 58 -7.47 0.58 20.45
N ASP A 59 -6.69 1.27 19.61
CA ASP A 59 -5.23 1.06 19.48
C ASP A 59 -4.47 2.01 20.43
#